data_AF-N9WH38-F1
#
_entry.id   AF-N9WH38-F1
#
_cell.length_a   1.000
_cell.length_b   1.000
_cell.length_c   1.000
_cell.angle_alpha   90.00
_cell.angle_beta   90.00
_cell.angle_gamma   90.00
#
_symmetry.space_group_name_H-M   'P 1'
#
loop_
_entity.id
_entity.type
_entity.pdbx_description
1 polymer ?
#
loop_
_entity_poly.entity_id
_entity_poly.type
_entity_poly.pdbx_seq_one_letter_code
_entity_poly.pdbx_strand_id
1 'polypeptide(L)'
;MSCFIVLFILLIIVFGILLNSKDNLPSKYKGIVSNIEEKPLYNDSHDRVLGTYGFVKFNSDLDNETLFNFYIDVIKSSKLDFFLLLNKDNLEYGMIIVPSTGLVTYGKFNKKLQLEDKILTDVLKSTVTKVNPVTKIVLI
;
A
#
# COMPACT_ATOMS: atom_id res chain seq x y z
N MET A 1 -32.11 21.10 17.48
CA MET A 1 -30.63 21.10 17.36
C MET A 1 -29.95 19.90 18.03
N SER A 2 -30.52 19.34 19.12
CA SER A 2 -29.91 18.24 19.88
C SER A 2 -29.78 16.90 19.14
N CYS A 3 -30.65 16.61 18.16
CA CYS A 3 -30.62 15.35 17.41
C CYS A 3 -29.42 15.24 16.43
N PHE A 4 -28.99 16.36 15.84
CA PHE A 4 -27.87 16.39 14.91
C PHE A 4 -26.52 16.13 15.60
N ILE A 5 -26.39 16.55 16.86
CA ILE A 5 -25.16 16.36 17.64
C ILE A 5 -24.97 14.87 17.97
N VAL A 6 -26.05 14.18 18.33
CA VAL A 6 -26.01 12.73 18.62
C VAL A 6 -25.66 11.93 17.36
N LEU A 7 -26.24 12.28 16.22
CA LEU A 7 -25.93 11.63 14.93
C LEU A 7 -24.46 11.82 14.53
N PHE A 8 -23.92 13.02 14.76
CA PHE A 8 -22.53 13.35 14.44
C PHE A 8 -21.54 12.59 15.34
N ILE A 9 -21.83 12.47 16.63
CA ILE A 9 -21.03 11.67 17.57
C ILE A 9 -21.07 10.18 17.20
N LEU A 10 -22.24 9.66 16.80
CA LEU A 10 -22.38 8.26 16.38
C LEU A 10 -21.55 7.97 15.11
N LEU A 11 -21.56 8.91 14.16
CA LEU A 11 -20.72 8.82 12.95
C LEU A 11 -19.23 8.79 13.30
N ILE A 12 -18.75 9.63 14.22
CA ILE A 12 -17.35 9.63 14.66
C ILE A 12 -16.96 8.31 15.33
N ILE A 13 -17.85 7.73 16.15
CA ILE A 13 -17.60 6.44 16.80
C ILE A 13 -17.54 5.31 15.77
N VAL A 14 -18.49 5.28 14.82
CA VAL A 14 -18.51 4.28 13.74
C VAL A 14 -17.28 4.43 12.85
N PHE A 15 -16.90 5.65 12.48
CA PHE A 15 -15.70 5.93 11.68
C PHE A 15 -14.42 5.59 12.46
N GLY A 16 -14.37 5.85 13.76
CA GLY A 16 -13.24 5.51 14.63
C GLY A 16 -13.06 4.00 14.82
N ILE A 17 -14.15 3.22 14.84
CA ILE A 17 -14.09 1.76 14.87
C ILE A 17 -13.68 1.20 13.50
N LEU A 18 -14.19 1.78 12.40
CA LEU A 18 -13.79 1.41 11.03
C LEU A 18 -12.32 1.71 10.73
N LEU A 19 -11.79 2.81 11.25
CA LEU A 19 -10.37 3.18 11.13
C LEU A 19 -9.45 2.38 12.08
N ASN A 20 -10.00 1.62 13.03
CA ASN A 20 -9.24 0.80 13.97
C ASN A 20 -9.08 -0.66 13.50
N SER A 21 -9.25 -0.94 12.22
CA SER A 21 -8.83 -2.21 11.62
C SER A 21 -7.30 -2.24 11.53
N LYS A 22 -6.65 -2.38 12.69
CA LYS A 22 -5.31 -2.91 12.83
C LYS A 22 -5.32 -4.34 12.29
N ASP A 23 -5.08 -4.45 10.99
CA ASP A 23 -4.42 -5.53 10.28
C ASP A 23 -4.38 -6.89 10.98
N ASN A 24 -5.26 -7.77 10.53
CA ASN A 24 -5.19 -9.19 10.84
C ASN A 24 -4.08 -9.86 10.01
N LEU A 25 -2.82 -9.46 10.23
CA LEU A 25 -1.70 -10.23 9.68
C LEU A 25 -1.71 -11.62 10.33
N PRO A 26 -1.65 -12.71 9.53
CA PRO A 26 -1.49 -14.04 10.08
C PRO A 26 -0.31 -14.10 11.06
N SER A 27 -0.48 -14.81 12.18
CA SER A 27 0.52 -14.87 13.26
C SER A 27 1.92 -15.28 12.78
N LYS A 28 2.00 -16.10 11.72
CA LYS A 28 3.26 -16.53 11.09
C LYS A 28 4.10 -15.40 10.49
N TYR A 29 3.51 -14.24 10.21
CA TYR A 29 4.23 -13.07 9.70
C TYR A 29 4.55 -12.04 10.78
N LYS A 30 3.98 -12.19 11.98
CA LYS A 30 4.23 -11.28 13.11
C LYS A 30 5.69 -11.41 13.54
N GLY A 31 6.45 -10.34 13.36
CA GLY A 31 7.88 -10.27 13.70
C GLY A 31 8.78 -10.07 12.50
N ILE A 32 8.37 -10.52 11.30
CA ILE A 32 9.11 -10.31 10.04
C ILE A 32 8.46 -9.18 9.24
N VAL A 33 7.14 -9.04 9.34
CA VAL A 33 6.36 -7.93 8.79
C VAL A 33 5.75 -7.14 9.93
N SER A 34 5.99 -5.83 9.93
CA SER A 34 5.63 -4.95 11.05
C SER A 34 4.16 -4.56 11.04
N ASN A 35 3.62 -4.21 9.87
CA ASN A 35 2.21 -4.05 9.60
C ASN A 35 1.93 -3.85 8.10
N ILE A 36 0.66 -3.89 7.69
CA ILE A 36 0.20 -3.35 6.40
C ILE A 36 -0.50 -2.03 6.67
N GLU A 37 0.05 -0.91 6.22
CA GLU A 37 -0.63 0.37 6.28
C GLU A 37 -1.32 0.62 4.92
N GLU A 38 -2.64 0.65 4.88
CA GLU A 38 -3.34 1.10 3.68
C GLU A 38 -3.20 2.62 3.52
N LYS A 39 -2.72 3.05 2.36
CA LYS A 39 -2.48 4.46 2.04
C LYS A 39 -3.20 4.87 0.77
N PRO A 40 -3.84 6.04 0.74
CA PRO A 40 -4.45 6.57 -0.47
C PRO A 40 -3.38 6.92 -1.50
N LEU A 41 -3.66 6.60 -2.77
CA LEU A 41 -2.92 7.06 -3.92
C LEU A 41 -3.59 8.33 -4.45
N TYR A 42 -2.84 9.41 -4.59
CA TYR A 42 -3.34 10.67 -5.14
C TYR A 42 -2.81 10.94 -6.55
N ASN A 43 -3.51 11.80 -7.28
CA ASN A 43 -2.97 12.45 -8.47
C ASN A 43 -1.89 13.48 -8.10
N ASP A 44 -1.14 13.96 -9.11
CA ASP A 44 -0.10 14.99 -8.93
C ASP A 44 -0.56 16.22 -8.11
N SER A 45 -1.82 16.63 -8.26
CA SER A 45 -2.39 17.80 -7.57
C SER A 45 -2.83 17.52 -6.14
N HIS A 46 -2.83 16.27 -5.68
CA HIS A 46 -3.27 15.84 -4.34
C HIS A 46 -4.74 16.18 -4.00
N ASP A 47 -5.56 16.50 -5.00
CA ASP A 47 -6.97 16.87 -4.84
C ASP A 47 -7.91 15.68 -5.12
N ARG A 48 -7.40 14.59 -5.70
CA ARG A 48 -8.19 13.40 -6.03
C ARG A 48 -7.47 12.10 -5.68
N VAL A 49 -8.19 11.22 -4.98
CA VAL A 49 -7.77 9.83 -4.75
C VAL A 49 -7.98 9.03 -6.03
N LEU A 50 -6.93 8.36 -6.49
CA LEU A 50 -6.89 7.48 -7.66
C LEU A 50 -7.04 6.00 -7.28
N GLY A 51 -6.70 5.63 -6.05
CA GLY A 51 -6.68 4.26 -5.57
C GLY A 51 -6.16 4.14 -4.15
N THR A 52 -5.85 2.92 -3.73
CA THR A 52 -5.30 2.61 -2.41
C THR A 52 -4.18 1.58 -2.56
N TYR A 53 -3.07 1.80 -1.87
CA TYR A 53 -1.94 0.89 -1.86
C TYR A 53 -1.61 0.40 -0.45
N GLY A 54 -1.08 -0.82 -0.36
CA GLY A 54 -0.61 -1.38 0.91
C GLY A 54 0.85 -1.02 1.14
N PHE A 55 1.17 -0.41 2.26
CA PHE A 55 2.54 -0.07 2.65
C PHE A 55 3.03 -1.01 3.74
N VAL A 56 4.11 -1.73 3.46
CA VAL A 56 4.57 -2.83 4.30
C VAL A 56 6.06 -2.64 4.57
N LYS A 57 6.45 -2.73 5.84
CA LYS A 57 7.86 -2.79 6.23
C LYS A 57 8.20 -4.20 6.69
N PHE A 58 9.22 -4.79 6.08
CA PHE A 58 9.72 -6.13 6.38
C PHE A 58 11.16 -6.08 6.90
N ASN A 59 11.57 -7.00 7.76
CA ASN A 59 12.98 -7.08 8.20
C ASN A 59 13.87 -7.67 7.10
N SER A 60 15.16 -7.34 7.08
CA SER A 60 16.12 -7.88 6.10
C SER A 60 16.18 -9.40 6.00
N ASP A 61 15.72 -10.09 7.04
CA ASP A 61 15.84 -11.54 7.21
C ASP A 61 14.69 -12.31 6.54
N LEU A 62 13.86 -11.61 5.75
CA LEU A 62 12.75 -12.22 5.02
C LEU A 62 13.29 -13.15 3.92
N ASP A 63 13.10 -14.45 4.11
CA ASP A 63 13.43 -15.44 3.10
C ASP A 63 12.40 -15.48 1.96
N ASN A 64 12.79 -16.08 0.83
CA ASN A 64 11.95 -16.16 -0.37
C ASN A 64 10.67 -16.98 -0.17
N GLU A 65 10.67 -18.01 0.67
CA GLU A 65 9.49 -18.83 0.96
C GLU A 65 8.48 -18.04 1.78
N THR A 66 8.93 -17.30 2.80
CA THR A 66 8.08 -16.41 3.58
C THR A 66 7.50 -15.29 2.71
N LEU A 67 8.30 -14.69 1.83
CA LEU A 67 7.83 -13.68 0.88
C LEU A 67 6.80 -14.23 -0.10
N PHE A 68 7.02 -15.43 -0.64
CA PHE A 68 6.08 -16.10 -1.54
C PHE A 68 4.76 -16.42 -0.84
N ASN A 69 4.82 -16.98 0.37
CA ASN A 69 3.63 -17.27 1.16
C ASN A 69 2.88 -15.98 1.51
N PHE A 70 3.59 -14.91 1.88
CA PHE A 70 2.99 -13.60 2.11
C PHE A 70 2.28 -13.07 0.85
N TYR A 71 2.88 -13.26 -0.32
CA TYR A 71 2.24 -12.91 -1.57
C TYR A 71 0.93 -13.67 -1.79
N ILE A 72 0.91 -14.99 -1.60
CA ILE A 72 -0.28 -15.82 -1.82
C ILE A 72 -1.40 -15.50 -0.81
N ASP A 73 -1.05 -15.40 0.47
CA ASP A 73 -2.02 -15.32 1.56
C ASP A 73 -2.58 -13.92 1.78
N VAL A 74 -1.80 -12.89 1.42
CA VAL A 74 -2.12 -11.49 1.74
C VAL A 74 -2.26 -10.67 0.47
N ILE A 75 -1.22 -10.62 -0.36
CA ILE A 75 -1.13 -9.67 -1.46
C ILE A 75 -2.11 -10.04 -2.57
N LYS A 76 -2.07 -11.30 -3.03
CA LYS A 76 -2.83 -11.80 -4.18
C LYS A 76 -4.35 -11.75 -3.95
N SER A 77 -4.79 -11.95 -2.71
CA SER A 77 -6.21 -11.87 -2.33
C SER A 77 -6.68 -10.46 -1.99
N SER A 78 -5.78 -9.47 -1.93
CA SER A 78 -6.15 -8.10 -1.60
C SER A 78 -6.95 -7.44 -2.75
N LYS A 79 -7.68 -6.38 -2.41
CA LYS A 79 -8.33 -5.48 -3.38
C LYS A 79 -7.52 -4.20 -3.64
N LEU A 80 -6.27 -4.14 -3.20
CA LEU A 80 -5.41 -2.97 -3.33
C LEU A 80 -4.79 -2.90 -4.73
N ASP A 81 -4.49 -1.68 -5.18
CA ASP A 81 -3.92 -1.45 -6.52
C ASP A 81 -2.49 -1.98 -6.62
N PHE A 82 -1.69 -1.76 -5.58
CA PHE A 82 -0.37 -2.33 -5.42
C PHE A 82 0.04 -2.39 -3.94
N PHE A 83 1.11 -3.11 -3.66
CA PHE A 83 1.82 -3.09 -2.38
C PHE A 83 3.21 -2.53 -2.57
N LEU A 84 3.64 -1.69 -1.63
CA LEU A 84 5.01 -1.23 -1.47
C LEU A 84 5.61 -1.90 -0.24
N LEU A 85 6.54 -2.82 -0.46
CA LEU A 85 7.29 -3.53 0.59
C LEU A 85 8.67 -2.89 0.69
N LEU A 86 8.99 -2.30 1.84
CA LEU A 86 10.29 -1.69 2.11
C LEU A 86 11.04 -2.47 3.17
N ASN A 87 12.36 -2.59 3.00
CA ASN A 87 13.22 -3.12 4.03
C ASN A 87 13.23 -2.14 5.22
N LYS A 88 12.84 -2.60 6.40
CA LYS A 88 12.77 -1.84 7.64
C LYS A 88 14.14 -1.31 8.06
N ASP A 89 15.20 -2.06 7.77
CA ASP A 89 16.58 -1.71 8.09
C ASP A 89 17.17 -0.74 7.06
N ASN A 90 16.60 -0.71 5.84
CA ASN A 90 16.96 0.24 4.80
C ASN A 90 15.77 0.61 3.89
N LEU A 91 15.08 1.68 4.24
CA LEU A 91 13.88 2.15 3.52
C LEU A 91 14.18 2.66 2.09
N GLU A 92 15.45 2.78 1.69
CA GLU A 92 15.81 3.10 0.32
C GLU A 92 15.65 1.90 -0.62
N TYR A 93 15.47 0.68 -0.12
CA TYR A 93 15.31 -0.51 -0.96
C TYR A 93 14.02 -1.25 -0.64
N GLY A 94 13.40 -1.76 -1.70
CA GLY A 94 12.16 -2.50 -1.56
C GLY A 94 11.60 -2.96 -2.89
N MET A 95 10.34 -3.34 -2.86
CA MET A 95 9.65 -3.92 -3.99
C MET A 95 8.21 -3.43 -4.07
N ILE A 96 7.72 -3.31 -5.29
CA ILE A 96 6.34 -3.03 -5.62
C ILE A 96 5.74 -4.31 -6.18
N ILE A 97 4.59 -4.72 -5.65
CA ILE A 97 3.83 -5.86 -6.17
C ILE A 97 2.45 -5.40 -6.57
N VAL A 98 2.04 -5.73 -7.79
CA VAL A 98 0.67 -5.53 -8.27
C VAL A 98 -0.12 -6.83 -8.10
N PRO A 99 -1.12 -6.91 -7.19
CA PRO A 99 -1.88 -8.13 -6.94
C PRO A 99 -2.55 -8.73 -8.18
N SER A 100 -3.13 -7.89 -9.02
CA SER A 100 -3.96 -8.30 -10.16
C SER A 100 -3.18 -8.95 -11.29
N THR A 101 -1.91 -8.57 -11.45
CA THR A 101 -1.03 -9.08 -12.52
C THR A 101 0.07 -10.00 -12.00
N GLY A 102 0.33 -9.98 -10.69
CA GLY A 102 1.51 -10.62 -10.10
C GLY A 102 2.81 -9.95 -10.52
N LEU A 103 2.76 -8.75 -11.11
CA LEU A 103 3.95 -8.00 -11.49
C LEU A 103 4.68 -7.57 -10.22
N VAL A 104 5.91 -8.05 -10.09
CA VAL A 104 6.83 -7.70 -9.00
C VAL A 104 7.93 -6.86 -9.57
N THR A 105 8.32 -5.82 -8.85
CA THR A 105 9.53 -5.11 -9.20
C THR A 105 10.27 -4.59 -8.00
N TYR A 106 11.58 -4.67 -8.04
CA TYR A 106 12.49 -4.28 -6.98
C TYR A 106 13.30 -3.06 -7.42
N GLY A 107 13.62 -2.17 -6.49
CA GLY A 107 14.44 -1.02 -6.82
C GLY A 107 14.79 -0.15 -5.63
N LYS A 108 15.55 0.91 -5.95
CA LYS A 108 15.87 1.97 -5.01
C LYS A 108 14.74 3.01 -4.99
N PHE A 109 14.38 3.44 -3.79
CA PHE A 109 13.40 4.49 -3.53
C PHE A 109 14.11 5.73 -3.04
N ASN A 110 13.68 6.88 -3.55
CA ASN A 110 14.12 8.16 -3.03
C ASN A 110 13.43 8.47 -1.69
N LYS A 111 13.80 9.59 -1.06
CA LYS A 111 13.24 10.05 0.23
C LYS A 111 11.72 10.31 0.22
N LYS A 112 11.09 10.33 -0.95
CA LYS A 112 9.64 10.47 -1.14
C LYS A 112 8.97 9.15 -1.50
N LEU A 113 9.66 8.01 -1.30
CA LEU A 113 9.17 6.68 -1.65
C LEU A 113 8.80 6.52 -3.13
N GLN A 114 9.44 7.30 -4.01
CA GLN A 114 9.31 7.14 -5.45
C GLN A 114 10.46 6.27 -5.93
N LEU A 115 10.14 5.31 -6.80
CA LEU A 115 11.15 4.47 -7.42
C LEU A 115 12.07 5.35 -8.28
N GLU A 116 13.38 5.26 -8.08
CA GLU A 116 14.35 6.06 -8.84
C GLU A 116 14.48 5.56 -10.29
N ASP A 117 13.98 4.36 -10.58
CA ASP A 117 14.02 3.77 -11.90
C ASP A 117 12.85 4.25 -12.79
N LYS A 118 13.21 4.99 -13.83
CA LYS A 118 12.28 5.72 -14.72
C LYS A 118 11.41 4.79 -15.56
N ILE A 119 11.97 3.66 -16.00
CA ILE A 119 11.28 2.65 -16.84
C ILE A 119 10.09 2.06 -16.06
N LEU A 120 10.26 1.91 -14.76
CA LEU A 120 9.33 1.27 -13.87
C LEU A 120 8.19 2.16 -13.40
N THR A 121 8.49 3.44 -13.22
CA THR A 121 7.50 4.47 -12.98
C THR A 121 6.48 4.49 -14.12
N ASP A 122 6.91 4.22 -15.36
CA ASP A 122 6.03 4.17 -16.52
C ASP A 122 5.23 2.85 -16.61
N VAL A 123 5.77 1.72 -16.12
CA VAL A 123 5.01 0.46 -15.99
C VAL A 123 3.92 0.58 -14.92
N LEU A 124 4.23 1.16 -13.76
CA LEU A 124 3.23 1.45 -12.72
C LEU A 124 2.18 2.43 -13.21
N LYS A 125 2.59 3.52 -13.88
CA LYS A 125 1.65 4.41 -14.55
C LYS A 125 0.80 3.65 -15.53
N SER A 126 1.32 2.80 -16.41
CA SER A 126 0.52 2.06 -17.40
C SER A 126 -0.44 1.04 -16.78
N THR A 127 -0.07 0.46 -15.64
CA THR A 127 -0.89 -0.51 -14.90
C THR A 127 -2.01 0.18 -14.15
N VAL A 128 -1.75 1.35 -13.56
CA VAL A 128 -2.75 2.19 -12.86
C VAL A 128 -3.58 3.02 -13.85
N THR A 129 -3.03 3.46 -14.98
CA THR A 129 -3.75 4.23 -16.02
C THR A 129 -4.67 3.39 -16.90
N LYS A 130 -4.61 2.05 -16.83
CA LYS A 130 -5.73 1.20 -17.27
C LYS A 130 -7.02 1.46 -16.49
N VAL A 131 -6.93 2.17 -15.35
CA VAL A 131 -8.08 2.68 -14.59
C VAL A 131 -8.45 4.13 -14.99
N ASN A 132 -7.53 4.92 -15.57
CA ASN A 132 -7.83 6.20 -16.26
C ASN A 132 -6.57 6.77 -16.99
N PRO A 133 -6.58 7.08 -18.31
CA PRO A 133 -5.37 7.23 -19.12
C PRO A 133 -4.52 8.52 -18.97
N VAL A 134 -4.78 9.44 -18.04
CA VAL A 134 -4.20 10.81 -18.12
C VAL A 134 -3.49 11.30 -16.85
N THR A 135 -3.24 10.46 -15.85
CA THR A 135 -2.75 10.97 -14.55
C THR A 135 -1.37 10.43 -14.21
N LYS A 136 -0.40 11.35 -14.10
CA LYS A 136 0.89 11.08 -13.45
C LYS A 136 0.62 10.73 -11.97
N ILE A 137 1.43 9.81 -11.46
CA ILE A 137 1.25 9.21 -10.13
C ILE A 137 2.41 9.67 -9.26
N VAL A 138 2.08 10.20 -8.08
CA VAL A 138 3.04 10.60 -7.06
C VAL A 138 2.86 9.66 -5.87
N LEU A 139 3.92 8.93 -5.53
CA LEU A 139 4.04 8.24 -4.25
C LEU A 139 4.59 9.25 -3.23
N ILE A 140 3.96 9.35 -2.05
CA ILE A 140 4.44 10.09 -0.87
C ILE A 140 4.61 9.10 0.28
#